data_AF-A0A0J6G3I1-F1
#
_entry.id   AF-A0A0J6G3I1-F1
#
_cell.length_a   1.000
_cell.length_b   1.000
_cell.length_c   1.000
_cell.angle_alpha   90.00
_cell.angle_beta   90.00
_cell.angle_gamma   90.00
#
_symmetry.space_group_name_H-M   'P 1'
#
loop_
_entity.id
_entity.type
_entity.pdbx_description
1 polymer ?
#
loop_
_entity_poly.entity_id
_entity_poly.type
_entity_poly.pdbx_seq_one_letter_code
_entity_poly.pdbx_strand_id
1 'polypeptide(L)' 'MLRTCTHCARRLPETQFNWAGGKRRGACRLCDNDVQRTRAPLAPVRIDPVQVRLNNLACLWFGPARRETLRNAA' A
#
# COMPACT_ATOMS: atom_id res chain seq x y z
N MET A 1 -10.50 -25.92 16.45
CA MET A 1 -11.71 -25.07 16.44
C MET A 1 -11.60 -24.04 15.31
N LEU A 2 -12.72 -23.60 14.75
CA LEU A 2 -12.79 -22.54 13.72
C LEU A 2 -13.27 -21.23 14.38
N ARG A 3 -12.72 -20.10 13.94
CA ARG A 3 -13.14 -18.76 14.36
C ARG A 3 -13.43 -17.88 13.15
N THR A 4 -14.35 -16.95 13.32
CA THR A 4 -14.70 -15.97 12.28
C THR A 4 -13.84 -14.73 12.45
N CYS A 5 -13.17 -14.30 11.37
CA CYS A 5 -12.41 -13.06 11.35
C CYS A 5 -13.34 -11.85 11.45
N THR A 6 -13.00 -10.89 12.32
CA THR A 6 -13.79 -9.65 12.51
C THR A 6 -13.67 -8.66 11.35
N HIS A 7 -12.65 -8.79 10.48
CA HIS A 7 -12.45 -7.89 9.33
C HIS A 7 -12.99 -8.44 8.02
N CYS A 8 -12.70 -9.70 7.70
CA CYS A 8 -13.08 -10.30 6.41
C CYS A 8 -14.20 -11.34 6.51
N ALA A 9 -14.78 -11.55 7.70
CA ALA A 9 -15.87 -12.50 7.98
C ALA A 9 -15.60 -13.97 7.60
N ARG A 10 -14.37 -14.33 7.20
CA ARG A 10 -13.99 -15.72 6.86
C ARG A 10 -13.89 -16.57 8.13
N ARG A 11 -14.42 -17.80 8.05
CA ARG A 11 -14.21 -18.85 9.07
C ARG A 11 -12.89 -19.55 8.81
N LEU A 12 -11.95 -19.43 9.74
CA LEU A 12 -10.59 -19.93 9.61
C LEU A 12 -10.15 -20.72 10.85
N PRO A 13 -9.14 -21.61 10.74
CA PRO A 13 -8.54 -22.26 11.90
C PRO A 13 -7.93 -21.25 12.86
N GLU A 14 -7.95 -21.55 14.17
CA GLU A 14 -7.36 -20.67 15.19
C GLU A 14 -5.87 -20.37 15.00
N THR A 15 -5.15 -21.26 14.32
CA THR A 15 -3.74 -21.06 13.94
C THR A 15 -3.53 -19.84 13.05
N GLN A 16 -4.59 -19.38 12.36
CA GLN A 16 -4.57 -18.21 11.49
C GLN A 16 -4.81 -16.87 12.23
N PHE A 17 -4.90 -16.88 13.56
CA PHE A 17 -5.11 -15.67 14.37
C PHE A 17 -3.90 -15.43 15.26
N ASN A 18 -3.40 -14.19 15.34
CA ASN A 18 -2.23 -13.89 16.14
C ASN A 18 -2.55 -13.82 17.65
N TRP A 19 -1.58 -14.08 18.50
CA TRP A 19 -1.69 -13.85 19.95
C TRP A 19 -1.28 -12.41 20.28
N ALA A 20 -2.05 -11.74 21.13
CA ALA A 20 -1.69 -10.46 21.72
C ALA A 20 -2.28 -10.35 23.13
N GLY A 21 -1.46 -10.03 24.13
CA GLY A 21 -1.91 -9.85 25.52
C GLY A 21 -2.61 -11.08 26.11
N GLY A 22 -2.10 -12.28 25.83
CA GLY A 22 -2.66 -13.54 26.35
C GLY A 22 -3.98 -13.99 25.71
N LYS A 23 -4.48 -13.29 24.68
CA LYS A 23 -5.67 -13.68 23.92
C LYS A 23 -5.36 -13.72 22.42
N ARG A 24 -6.07 -14.56 21.67
CA ARG A 24 -6.05 -14.53 20.19
C ARG A 24 -6.79 -13.29 19.71
N ARG A 25 -6.21 -12.58 18.74
CA ARG A 25 -6.86 -11.46 18.05
C ARG A 25 -8.10 -11.92 17.29
N GLY A 26 -9.05 -10.99 17.09
CA GLY A 26 -10.23 -11.21 16.26
C GLY A 26 -9.95 -11.14 14.75
N ALA A 27 -8.87 -10.44 14.37
CA ALA A 27 -8.39 -10.36 13.00
C ALA A 27 -7.54 -11.59 12.65
N CYS A 28 -7.72 -12.14 11.46
CA CYS A 28 -6.82 -13.15 10.93
C CYS A 28 -5.48 -12.53 10.51
N ARG A 29 -4.44 -13.36 10.44
CA ARG A 29 -3.07 -12.99 10.05
C ARG A 29 -3.00 -12.21 8.75
N LEU A 30 -3.81 -12.58 7.76
CA LEU A 30 -3.85 -11.89 6.47
C LEU A 30 -4.35 -10.45 6.62
N CYS A 31 -5.46 -10.24 7.33
CA CYS A 31 -5.98 -8.89 7.57
C CYS A 31 -5.02 -8.05 8.41
N ASP A 32 -4.39 -8.63 9.45
CA ASP A 32 -3.34 -7.94 10.21
C ASP A 32 -2.17 -7.55 9.28
N ASN A 33 -1.72 -8.46 8.41
CA ASN A 33 -0.63 -8.19 7.47
C ASN A 33 -1.00 -7.10 6.45
N ASP A 34 -2.23 -7.10 5.95
CA ASP A 34 -2.70 -6.07 5.02
C ASP A 34 -2.68 -4.70 5.71
N VAL A 35 -3.18 -4.59 6.94
CA VAL A 35 -3.12 -3.35 7.73
C VAL A 35 -1.67 -2.90 7.93
N GLN A 36 -0.76 -3.82 8.23
CA GLN A 36 0.66 -3.49 8.37
C GLN A 36 1.27 -3.03 7.04
N ARG A 37 0.93 -3.68 5.92
CA ARG A 37 1.39 -3.28 4.58
C ARG A 37 0.87 -1.91 4.18
N THR A 38 -0.38 -1.58 4.50
CA THR A 38 -0.94 -0.25 4.21
C THR A 38 -0.26 0.85 5.02
N ARG A 39 0.22 0.53 6.23
CA ARG A 39 0.96 1.47 7.09
C ARG A 39 2.45 1.53 6.78
N ALA A 40 2.99 0.50 6.13
CA ALA A 40 4.40 0.46 5.80
C ALA A 40 4.72 1.56 4.77
N PRO A 41 5.75 2.38 5.01
CA PRO A 41 6.19 3.34 4.01
C PRO A 41 6.62 2.58 2.75
N LEU A 42 6.14 3.01 1.60
CA LEU A 42 6.60 2.48 0.32
C LEU A 42 8.10 2.76 0.19
N ALA A 43 8.83 1.81 -0.39
CA ALA A 43 10.21 2.06 -0.77
C ALA A 43 10.25 3.28 -1.71
N PRO A 44 11.26 4.15 -1.60
CA PRO A 44 11.39 5.28 -2.50
C PRO A 44 11.47 4.77 -3.94
N VAL A 45 10.70 5.39 -4.83
CA VAL A 45 10.75 5.08 -6.25
C VAL A 45 12.14 5.47 -6.75
N ARG A 46 12.87 4.51 -7.32
CA ARG A 46 14.16 4.80 -7.95
C ARG A 46 13.91 5.69 -9.15
N ILE A 47 14.63 6.81 -9.20
CA ILE A 47 14.55 7.74 -10.33
C ILE A 47 15.22 7.07 -11.53
N ASP A 48 14.42 6.69 -12.53
CA ASP A 48 14.92 6.22 -13.82
C ASP A 48 15.11 7.43 -14.76
N PRO A 49 16.35 7.74 -15.18
CA PRO A 49 16.61 8.87 -16.07
C PRO A 49 15.90 8.76 -17.42
N VAL A 50 15.66 7.53 -17.92
CA VAL A 50 14.92 7.30 -19.18
C VAL A 50 13.46 7.66 -18.99
N GLN A 51 12.85 7.22 -17.90
CA GLN A 51 11.46 7.56 -17.56
C GLN A 51 11.27 9.06 -17.35
N VAL A 52 12.22 9.73 -16.68
CA VAL A 52 12.21 11.20 -16.53
C VAL A 52 12.27 11.89 -17.90
N ARG A 53 13.16 11.43 -18.80
CA ARG A 53 13.27 11.99 -20.16
C ARG A 53 11.97 11.80 -20.94
N LEU A 54 11.39 10.61 -20.90
CA LEU A 54 10.13 10.30 -21.59
C LEU A 54 8.96 11.12 -21.03
N ASN A 55 8.86 11.26 -19.71
CA ASN A 55 7.84 12.10 -19.06
C ASN A 55 7.99 13.57 -19.47
N ASN A 56 9.21 14.10 -19.48
CA ASN A 56 9.47 15.48 -19.92
C ASN A 56 9.09 15.69 -21.39
N LEU A 57 9.42 14.73 -22.26
CA LEU A 57 9.04 14.78 -23.68
C LEU A 57 7.53 14.70 -23.87
N ALA A 58 6.86 13.80 -23.15
CA ALA A 58 5.40 13.68 -23.19
C ALA A 58 4.70 14.93 -22.64
N CYS A 59 5.22 15.55 -21.58
CA CYS A 59 4.70 16.82 -21.05
C CYS A 59 4.76 17.96 -22.09
N LEU A 60 5.69 17.91 -23.05
CA LEU A 60 5.75 18.88 -24.15
C LEU A 60 4.70 18.60 -25.24
N TRP A 61 4.29 17.34 -25.43
CA TRP A 61 3.32 16.94 -26.45
C TRP A 61 1.86 17.29 -26.11
N PHE A 62 1.51 17.33 -24.82
CA PHE A 62 0.15 17.68 -24.39
C PHE A 62 -0.13 19.20 -24.33
N GLY A 63 0.77 20.04 -24.84
CA GLY A 63 0.67 21.50 -24.73
C GLY A 63 0.85 21.99 -23.28
N PRO A 64 0.85 23.32 -23.02
CA PRO A 64 1.13 23.86 -21.70
C PRO A 64 -0.08 23.66 -20.77
N ALA A 65 -0.31 22.43 -20.32
CA ALA A 65 -1.34 22.12 -19.32
C ALA A 65 -1.00 22.66 -17.91
N ARG A 66 0.15 23.32 -17.74
CA ARG A 66 0.49 24.31 -16.70
C ARG A 66 1.88 24.89 -17.00
N ARG A 67 2.11 26.18 -16.76
CA ARG A 67 3.44 26.83 -16.81
C ARG A 67 4.31 26.52 -15.58
N GLU A 68 3.86 25.60 -14.73
CA GLU A 68 4.55 25.23 -13.52
C GLU A 68 5.16 23.85 -13.72
N THR A 69 6.48 23.76 -13.58
CA THR A 69 7.14 22.47 -13.50
C THR A 69 6.54 21.71 -12.31
N LEU A 70 6.17 20.44 -12.48
CA LEU A 70 5.69 19.54 -11.42
C LEU A 70 6.66 19.34 -10.24
N ARG A 71 7.80 20.05 -10.23
CA ARG A 71 8.77 20.10 -9.13
C ARG A 71 8.27 20.84 -7.88
N ASN A 72 7.22 21.67 -7.99
CA ASN A 72 6.74 22.52 -6.88
C ASN A 72 5.34 22.15 -6.36
N ALA A 73 4.77 21.01 -6.76
CA ALA A 73 3.44 20.56 -6.32
C ALA A 73 3.49 19.59 -5.13
N ALA A 74 4.54 19.68 -4.30
CA ALA A 74 4.74 18.88 -3.08
C ALA A 74 4.74 19.79 -1.85
#